data_AF-A0A7V1XI40-F1
#
_entry.id   AF-A0A7V1XI40-F1
#
_cell.length_a   1.000
_cell.length_b   1.000
_cell.length_c   1.000
_cell.angle_alpha   90.00
_cell.angle_beta   90.00
_cell.angle_gamma   90.00
#
_symmetry.space_group_name_H-M   'P 1'
#
loop_
_entity.id
_entity.type
_entity.pdbx_description
1 polymer ?
#
loop_
_entity_poly.entity_id
_entity_poly.type
_entity_poly.pdbx_seq_one_letter_code
_entity_poly.pdbx_strand_id
1 'polypeptide(L)'
;MTTISPSKVKEFDSSSLEKIAYNSVKTIPTREPNDQYRLGYSIWLWLTERKGTLEQAVKTAGARMLIAEHDAVKIIKDELAKAGISS
;
A
#
# COMPACT_ATOMS: atom_id res chain seq x y z
N MET A 1 -34.07 23.66 0.75
CA MET A 1 -32.78 23.00 0.54
C MET A 1 -32.98 21.51 0.75
N THR A 2 -32.86 20.70 -0.30
CA THR A 2 -32.92 19.23 -0.21
C THR A 2 -31.49 18.71 -0.22
N THR A 3 -30.98 18.32 0.94
CA THR A 3 -29.64 17.72 1.06
C THR A 3 -29.69 16.34 0.41
N ILE A 4 -28.97 16.18 -0.70
CA ILE A 4 -28.80 14.88 -1.36
C ILE A 4 -27.73 14.11 -0.59
N SER A 5 -28.02 12.87 -0.23
CA SER A 5 -27.05 11.99 0.44
C SER A 5 -25.78 11.85 -0.41
N PRO A 6 -24.58 11.86 0.22
CA PRO A 6 -23.34 11.68 -0.52
C PRO A 6 -23.35 10.36 -1.28
N SER A 7 -22.79 10.36 -2.48
CA SER A 7 -22.66 9.16 -3.29
C SER A 7 -21.91 8.07 -2.51
N LYS A 8 -22.40 6.83 -2.61
CA LYS A 8 -21.76 5.67 -1.99
C LYS A 8 -20.34 5.55 -2.54
N VAL A 9 -19.34 5.58 -1.66
CA VAL A 9 -17.93 5.44 -2.06
C VAL A 9 -17.76 4.09 -2.76
N LYS A 10 -17.25 4.11 -3.99
CA LYS A 10 -16.97 2.89 -4.74
C LYS A 10 -15.75 2.22 -4.13
N GLU A 11 -15.96 1.12 -3.43
CA GLU A 11 -14.84 0.30 -2.95
C GLU A 11 -14.18 -0.40 -4.14
N PHE A 12 -12.85 -0.50 -4.09
CA PHE A 12 -12.12 -1.36 -5.01
C PHE A 12 -12.52 -2.81 -4.80
N ASP A 13 -12.51 -3.59 -5.88
CA ASP A 13 -12.67 -5.03 -5.78
C ASP A 13 -11.63 -5.59 -4.81
N SER A 14 -12.05 -6.52 -3.97
CA SER A 14 -11.19 -7.12 -2.94
C SER A 14 -9.98 -7.83 -3.54
N SER A 15 -10.07 -8.26 -4.81
CA SER A 15 -9.00 -8.94 -5.55
C SER A 15 -8.13 -7.98 -6.36
N SER A 16 -8.44 -6.68 -6.38
CA SER A 16 -7.64 -5.70 -7.11
C SER A 16 -6.25 -5.53 -6.47
N LEU A 17 -5.23 -5.42 -7.32
CA LEU A 17 -3.86 -5.12 -6.89
C LEU A 17 -3.78 -3.84 -6.05
N GLU A 18 -4.63 -2.85 -6.34
CA GLU A 18 -4.79 -1.64 -5.53
C GLU A 18 -5.14 -1.96 -4.07
N LYS A 19 -6.21 -2.73 -3.85
CA LYS A 19 -6.68 -3.05 -2.50
C LYS A 19 -5.61 -3.84 -1.74
N ILE A 20 -4.94 -4.78 -2.41
CA ILE A 20 -3.85 -5.57 -1.84
C ILE A 20 -2.67 -4.67 -1.45
N ALA A 21 -2.24 -3.77 -2.32
CA ALA A 21 -1.14 -2.85 -2.06
C ALA A 21 -1.42 -1.95 -0.84
N TYR A 22 -2.57 -1.26 -0.82
CA TYR A 22 -2.91 -0.36 0.28
C TYR A 22 -3.16 -1.11 1.60
N ASN A 23 -3.65 -2.35 1.56
CA ASN A 23 -3.77 -3.18 2.75
C ASN A 23 -2.40 -3.62 3.28
N SER A 24 -1.44 -3.95 2.40
CA SER A 24 -0.11 -4.43 2.80
C SER A 24 0.70 -3.41 3.60
N VAL A 25 0.40 -2.11 3.42
CA VAL A 25 1.06 -1.01 4.12
C VAL A 25 0.25 -0.51 5.31
N LYS A 26 -0.92 -1.10 5.60
CA LYS A 26 -1.88 -0.56 6.56
C LYS A 26 -1.39 -0.57 8.01
N THR A 27 -0.51 -1.51 8.31
CA THR A 27 0.06 -1.74 9.64
C THR A 27 1.39 -1.02 9.84
N ILE A 28 1.93 -0.36 8.80
CA ILE A 28 3.21 0.35 8.91
C ILE A 28 3.00 1.68 9.61
N PRO A 29 3.70 1.93 10.74
CA PRO A 29 3.62 3.20 11.43
C PRO A 29 4.35 4.28 10.62
N THR A 30 3.60 5.27 10.15
CA THR A 30 4.14 6.45 9.46
C THR A 30 3.90 7.72 10.25
N ARG A 31 4.69 8.75 9.97
CA ARG A 31 4.56 10.07 10.60
C ARG A 31 3.23 10.73 10.24
N GLU A 32 2.83 10.65 8.98
CA GLU A 32 1.57 11.21 8.49
C GLU A 32 0.75 10.14 7.74
N PRO A 33 -0.59 10.20 7.75
CA PRO A 33 -1.42 9.27 6.97
C PRO A 33 -1.09 9.29 5.48
N ASN A 34 -0.63 10.44 4.97
CA ASN A 34 -0.25 10.58 3.57
C ASN A 34 1.02 9.80 3.20
N ASP A 35 1.94 9.58 4.13
CA ASP A 35 3.12 8.74 3.90
C ASP A 35 2.71 7.29 3.65
N GLN A 36 1.65 6.82 4.33
CA GLN A 36 1.09 5.49 4.12
C GLN A 36 0.45 5.36 2.73
N TYR A 37 -0.23 6.41 2.25
CA TYR A 37 -0.76 6.43 0.88
C TYR A 37 0.35 6.42 -0.18
N ARG A 38 1.43 7.18 0.04
CA ARG A 38 2.62 7.16 -0.83
C ARG A 38 3.23 5.76 -0.90
N LEU A 39 3.35 5.10 0.24
CA LEU A 39 3.86 3.73 0.32
C LEU A 39 2.95 2.77 -0.44
N GLY A 40 1.64 2.82 -0.20
CA GLY A 40 0.65 1.99 -0.90
C GLY A 40 0.66 2.19 -2.41
N TYR A 41 0.78 3.44 -2.88
CA TYR A 41 0.91 3.76 -4.30
C TYR A 41 2.18 3.16 -4.92
N SER A 42 3.34 3.29 -4.26
CA SER A 42 4.59 2.70 -4.75
C SER A 42 4.54 1.18 -4.79
N ILE A 43 3.91 0.53 -3.81
CA ILE A 43 3.70 -0.93 -3.83
C ILE A 43 2.75 -1.32 -4.97
N TRP A 44 1.67 -0.57 -5.17
CA TRP A 44 0.75 -0.83 -6.28
C TRP A 44 1.43 -0.70 -7.64
N LEU A 45 2.25 0.34 -7.83
CA LEU A 45 3.01 0.55 -9.05
C LEU A 45 3.97 -0.62 -9.30
N TRP A 46 4.66 -1.08 -8.26
CA TRP A 46 5.53 -2.26 -8.35
C TRP A 46 4.77 -3.55 -8.66
N LEU A 47 3.58 -3.77 -8.07
CA LEU A 47 2.74 -4.92 -8.40
C LEU A 47 2.24 -4.91 -9.85
N THR A 48 1.97 -3.71 -10.37
CA THR A 48 1.43 -3.50 -11.72
C THR A 48 2.51 -3.61 -12.79
N GLU A 49 3.66 -2.96 -12.59
CA GLU A 49 4.75 -2.96 -13.57
C GLU A 49 5.72 -4.13 -13.40
N ARG A 50 5.78 -4.76 -12.21
CA ARG A 50 6.73 -5.84 -11.86
C ARG A 50 8.19 -5.50 -12.13
N LYS A 51 8.56 -4.21 -12.05
CA LYS A 51 9.92 -3.72 -12.28
C LYS A 51 10.66 -3.47 -10.98
N GLY A 52 11.91 -3.93 -10.91
CA GLY A 52 12.76 -3.76 -9.73
C GLY A 52 12.34 -4.66 -8.56
N THR A 53 12.84 -4.34 -7.37
CA THR A 53 12.59 -5.11 -6.15
C THR A 53 11.62 -4.38 -5.21
N LEU A 54 11.05 -5.12 -4.26
CA LEU A 54 10.16 -4.56 -3.25
C LEU A 54 10.86 -3.49 -2.40
N GLU A 55 12.13 -3.72 -2.05
CA GLU A 55 12.98 -2.78 -1.32
C GLU A 55 13.13 -1.46 -2.10
N GLN A 56 13.32 -1.56 -3.42
CA GLN A 56 13.42 -0.37 -4.27
C GLN A 56 12.09 0.40 -4.31
N ALA A 57 10.94 -0.30 -4.32
CA ALA A 57 9.63 0.34 -4.26
C ALA A 57 9.41 1.07 -2.93
N VAL A 58 9.74 0.43 -1.80
CA VAL A 58 9.66 1.04 -0.46
C VAL A 58 10.57 2.27 -0.35
N LYS A 59 11.81 2.17 -0.83
CA LYS A 59 12.76 3.28 -0.84
C LYS A 59 12.29 4.45 -1.72
N THR A 60 11.74 4.14 -2.89
CA THR A 60 11.24 5.15 -3.85
C THR A 60 9.99 5.87 -3.33
N ALA A 61 9.21 5.25 -2.46
CA ALA A 61 8.03 5.88 -1.85
C ALA A 61 8.37 7.14 -1.04
N GLY A 62 9.60 7.23 -0.51
CA GLY A 62 10.04 8.36 0.31
C GLY A 62 9.14 8.60 1.53
N ALA A 63 8.50 7.54 2.03
CA ALA A 63 7.57 7.59 3.15
C ALA A 63 8.34 7.79 4.46
N ARG A 64 7.89 8.72 5.31
CA ARG A 64 8.45 8.95 6.64
C ARG A 64 7.97 7.87 7.61
N MET A 65 8.53 6.67 7.48
CA MET A 65 8.24 5.53 8.34
C MET A 65 8.90 5.69 9.72
N LEU A 66 8.23 5.20 10.76
CA LEU A 66 8.72 5.18 12.14
C LEU A 66 9.44 3.88 12.50
N ILE A 67 9.63 3.00 11.51
CA ILE A 67 10.34 1.73 11.59
C ILE A 67 11.45 1.69 10.54
N ALA A 68 12.39 0.76 10.68
CA ALA A 68 13.43 0.53 9.69
C ALA A 68 12.84 0.05 8.35
N GLU A 69 13.44 0.47 7.24
CA GLU A 69 12.99 0.10 5.88
C GLU A 69 12.93 -1.43 5.71
N HIS A 70 13.91 -2.14 6.25
CA HIS A 70 13.97 -3.60 6.19
C HIS A 70 12.79 -4.27 6.93
N ASP A 71 12.34 -3.71 8.06
CA ASP A 71 11.21 -4.24 8.80
C ASP A 71 9.89 -3.94 8.07
N ALA A 72 9.79 -2.75 7.46
CA ALA A 72 8.67 -2.40 6.59
C ALA A 72 8.55 -3.37 5.40
N VAL A 73 9.67 -3.68 4.74
CA VAL A 73 9.72 -4.66 3.63
C VAL A 73 9.26 -6.03 4.10
N LYS A 74 9.70 -6.49 5.27
CA LYS A 74 9.25 -7.78 5.83
C LYS A 74 7.75 -7.81 6.08
N ILE A 75 7.19 -6.76 6.68
CA ILE A 75 5.75 -6.64 6.94
C ILE A 75 4.98 -6.68 5.62
N ILE A 76 5.40 -5.88 4.63
CA ILE A 76 4.75 -5.82 3.32
C ILE A 76 4.82 -7.19 2.64
N LYS A 77 5.98 -7.85 2.67
CA LYS A 77 6.16 -9.17 2.07
C LYS A 77 5.25 -10.22 2.70
N ASP A 78 5.11 -10.22 4.02
CA ASP A 78 4.20 -11.11 4.75
C ASP A 78 2.73 -10.86 4.37
N GLU A 79 2.30 -9.60 4.32
CA GLU A 79 0.95 -9.23 3.91
C GLU A 79 0.64 -9.58 2.45
N LEU A 80 1.61 -9.37 1.55
CA LEU A 80 1.48 -9.77 0.14
C LEU A 80 1.39 -11.30 -0.01
N ALA A 81 2.17 -12.05 0.77
CA ALA A 81 2.10 -13.51 0.78
C ALA A 81 0.73 -14.02 1.25
N LYS A 82 0.13 -13.40 2.29
CA LYS A 82 -1.25 -13.68 2.73
C LYS A 82 -2.28 -13.40 1.63
N ALA A 83 -2.04 -12.41 0.79
CA ALA A 83 -2.88 -12.08 -0.36
C ALA A 83 -2.62 -12.99 -1.59
N GLY A 84 -1.76 -14.00 -1.47
CA GLY A 84 -1.43 -14.93 -2.56
C GLY A 84 -0.41 -14.38 -3.56
N ILE A 85 0.22 -13.24 -3.27
CA ILE A 85 1.27 -12.66 -4.11
C ILE A 85 2.63 -13.06 -3.55
N SER A 86 3.23 -14.09 -4.15
CA SER A 86 4.60 -14.49 -3.86
C SER A 86 5.56 -13.73 -4.78
N SER A 87 6.54 -13.04 -4.21
CA SER A 87 7.62 -12.34 -4.94
C SER A 87 8.92 -12.41 -4.13
#